data_AF-A0A0C3PUD3-F1
#
_entry.id   AF-A0A0C3PUD3-F1
#
_cell.length_a   1.000
_cell.length_b   1.000
_cell.length_c   1.000
_cell.angle_alpha   90.00
_cell.angle_beta   90.00
_cell.angle_gamma   90.00
#
_symmetry.space_group_name_H-M   'P 1'
#
loop_
_entity.id
_entity.type
_entity.pdbx_description
1 polymer ?
#
loop_
_entity_poly.entity_id
_entity_poly.type
_entity_poly.pdbx_seq_one_letter_code
_entity_poly.pdbx_strand_id
1 'polypeptide(L)'
;KLERLELGYDQEEQRQTAVAKEAILNEEQHLAYDQIVNSALQKEGGMFFLHGPAGTGKTFVDNTFCAHLCGEGCIVLCVASSGIAPLLLAGGRTAHSHFHIPLDPPEDAMCRFGPNSQLADLLRRISLII
;
A
#
# COMPACT_ATOMS: atom_id res chain seq x y z
N LYS A 1 -16.75 1.09 8.97
CA LYS A 1 -15.62 1.84 9.59
C LYS A 1 -14.27 1.54 8.91
N LEU A 2 -14.04 0.34 8.35
CA LEU A 2 -12.91 0.05 7.44
C LEU A 2 -12.99 0.85 6.12
N GLU A 3 -14.19 0.92 5.52
CA GLU A 3 -14.37 1.59 4.22
C GLU A 3 -13.94 3.06 4.18
N ARG A 4 -14.02 3.81 5.28
CA ARG A 4 -13.82 5.27 5.23
C ARG A 4 -12.35 5.69 5.17
N LEU A 5 -11.41 4.81 5.53
CA LEU A 5 -9.97 5.12 5.51
C LEU A 5 -9.27 4.58 4.26
N GLU A 6 -9.78 3.51 3.65
CA GLU A 6 -9.15 2.86 2.49
C GLU A 6 -9.85 3.21 1.15
N LEU A 7 -11.06 3.78 1.19
CA LEU A 7 -11.82 4.24 0.01
C LEU A 7 -12.14 5.75 0.05
N GLY A 8 -11.64 6.47 1.05
CA GLY A 8 -12.08 7.82 1.40
C GLY A 8 -11.15 8.95 0.95
N TYR A 9 -10.09 8.63 0.19
CA TYR A 9 -9.17 9.65 -0.31
C TYR A 9 -9.84 10.52 -1.37
N ASP A 10 -9.61 11.83 -1.29
CA ASP A 10 -9.95 12.74 -2.37
C ASP A 10 -9.00 12.49 -3.55
N GLN A 11 -9.56 12.04 -4.68
CA GLN A 11 -8.75 11.64 -5.83
C GLN A 11 -7.96 12.81 -6.43
N GLU A 12 -8.51 14.02 -6.40
CA GLU A 12 -7.85 15.20 -6.96
C GLU A 12 -6.70 15.64 -6.05
N GLU A 13 -6.91 15.65 -4.74
CA GLU A 13 -5.84 15.91 -3.76
C GLU A 13 -4.71 14.88 -3.89
N GLN A 14 -5.05 13.60 -4.03
CA GLN A 14 -4.07 12.53 -4.21
C GLN A 14 -3.31 12.66 -5.53
N ARG A 15 -3.98 13.02 -6.63
CA ARG A 15 -3.32 13.23 -7.93
C ARG A 15 -2.34 14.40 -7.87
N GLN A 16 -2.72 15.51 -7.22
CA GLN A 16 -1.82 16.65 -6.99
C GLN A 16 -0.62 16.27 -6.11
N THR A 17 -0.86 15.50 -5.04
CA THR A 17 0.18 14.99 -4.16
C THR A 17 1.14 14.06 -4.91
N ALA A 18 0.62 13.19 -5.77
CA ALA A 18 1.40 12.28 -6.60
C ALA A 18 2.32 13.05 -7.55
N VAL A 19 1.77 14.02 -8.30
CA VAL A 19 2.55 14.87 -9.23
C VAL A 19 3.68 15.60 -8.49
N ALA A 20 3.39 16.19 -7.33
CA ALA A 20 4.39 16.90 -6.55
C ALA A 20 5.51 15.99 -6.02
N LYS A 21 5.17 14.76 -5.60
CA LYS A 21 6.14 13.78 -5.11
C LYS A 21 6.96 13.15 -6.22
N GLU A 22 6.32 12.81 -7.33
CA GLU A 22 6.94 12.23 -8.52
C GLU A 22 8.00 13.18 -9.08
N ALA A 23 7.73 14.49 -9.12
CA ALA A 23 8.66 15.50 -9.61
C ALA A 23 10.00 15.59 -8.86
N ILE A 24 10.12 15.00 -7.66
CA ILE A 24 11.32 15.02 -6.83
C ILE A 24 11.91 13.63 -6.57
N LEU A 25 11.43 12.59 -7.27
CA LEU A 25 12.07 11.28 -7.23
C LEU A 25 13.44 11.34 -7.92
N ASN A 26 14.38 10.53 -7.43
CA ASN A 26 15.63 10.31 -8.16
C ASN A 26 15.44 9.23 -9.25
N GLU A 27 16.43 9.06 -10.12
CA GLU A 27 16.36 8.15 -11.28
C GLU A 27 16.04 6.70 -10.89
N GLU A 28 16.67 6.16 -9.84
CA GLU A 28 16.42 4.79 -9.39
C GLU A 28 15.02 4.62 -8.79
N GLN A 29 14.54 5.63 -8.06
CA GLN A 29 13.18 5.63 -7.51
C GLN A 29 12.13 5.75 -8.61
N HIS A 30 12.38 6.53 -9.66
CA HIS A 30 11.51 6.62 -10.84
C HIS A 30 11.39 5.27 -11.55
N LEU A 31 12.50 4.55 -11.73
CA LEU A 31 12.49 3.22 -12.34
C LEU A 31 11.58 2.25 -11.56
N ALA A 32 11.72 2.22 -10.23
CA ALA A 32 10.85 1.40 -9.38
C ALA A 32 9.38 1.85 -9.44
N TYR A 33 9.16 3.17 -9.47
CA TYR A 33 7.83 3.77 -9.56
C TYR A 33 7.10 3.41 -10.85
N ASP A 34 7.73 3.63 -11.99
CA ASP A 34 7.13 3.33 -13.29
C ASP A 34 6.79 1.84 -13.39
N GLN A 35 7.71 0.96 -12.94
CA GLN A 35 7.48 -0.48 -13.02
C GLN A 35 6.29 -0.93 -12.15
N ILE A 36 6.22 -0.49 -10.90
CA ILE A 36 5.20 -0.94 -9.94
C ILE A 36 3.84 -0.32 -10.25
N VAL A 37 3.80 0.99 -10.56
CA VAL A 37 2.55 1.69 -10.88
C VAL A 37 1.94 1.13 -12.17
N ASN A 38 2.74 0.93 -13.22
CA ASN A 38 2.22 0.36 -14.46
C ASN A 38 1.70 -1.07 -14.25
N SER A 39 2.43 -1.92 -13.53
CA SER A 39 1.97 -3.28 -13.20
C SER A 39 0.63 -3.27 -12.45
N ALA A 40 0.47 -2.37 -11.48
CA ALA A 40 -0.77 -2.22 -10.72
C ALA A 40 -1.95 -1.73 -11.59
N LEU A 41 -1.74 -0.72 -12.43
CA LEU A 41 -2.76 -0.16 -13.31
C LEU A 41 -3.19 -1.15 -14.42
N GLN A 42 -2.23 -1.88 -14.99
CA GLN A 42 -2.50 -2.90 -16.01
C GLN A 42 -3.01 -4.22 -15.42
N LYS A 43 -3.02 -4.35 -14.08
CA LYS A 43 -3.43 -5.58 -13.36
C LYS A 43 -2.63 -6.81 -13.78
N GLU A 44 -1.37 -6.62 -14.14
CA GLU A 44 -0.45 -7.71 -14.48
C GLU A 44 -0.12 -8.55 -13.23
N GLY A 45 -0.24 -7.93 -12.05
CA GLY A 45 0.19 -8.52 -10.79
C GLY A 45 1.71 -8.64 -10.71
N GLY A 46 2.18 -9.04 -9.54
CA GLY A 46 3.61 -9.22 -9.32
C GLY A 46 3.97 -9.14 -7.84
N MET A 47 5.19 -9.55 -7.54
CA MET A 47 5.81 -9.34 -6.24
C MET A 47 7.10 -8.57 -6.45
N PHE A 48 7.18 -7.40 -5.83
CA PHE A 48 8.32 -6.50 -5.94
C PHE A 48 8.98 -6.33 -4.58
N PHE A 49 10.30 -6.19 -4.57
CA PHE A 49 11.05 -5.88 -3.35
C PHE A 49 11.87 -4.62 -3.56
N LEU A 50 11.41 -3.50 -2.97
CA LEU A 50 12.12 -2.23 -3.03
C LEU A 50 13.27 -2.24 -2.03
N HIS A 51 14.48 -2.50 -2.52
CA HIS A 51 15.68 -2.55 -1.70
C HIS A 51 16.46 -1.24 -1.71
N GLY A 52 16.98 -0.84 -0.55
CA GLY A 52 17.86 0.31 -0.44
C GLY A 52 18.33 0.56 0.99
N PRO A 53 19.50 1.18 1.20
CA PRO A 53 20.01 1.56 2.52
C PRO A 53 19.03 2.39 3.37
N ALA A 54 19.35 2.54 4.66
CA ALA A 54 18.61 3.47 5.51
C ALA A 54 18.75 4.91 4.97
N GLY A 55 17.68 5.69 5.02
CA GLY A 55 17.69 7.08 4.55
C GLY A 55 17.49 7.28 3.04
N THR A 56 17.34 6.23 2.23
CA THR A 56 17.12 6.36 0.77
C THR A 56 15.69 6.67 0.34
N GLY A 57 14.82 7.04 1.29
CA GLY A 57 13.46 7.48 0.96
C GLY A 57 12.50 6.38 0.52
N LYS A 58 12.70 5.10 0.85
CA LYS A 58 11.74 4.01 0.53
C LYS A 58 10.30 4.36 0.95
N THR A 59 10.11 4.82 2.18
CA THR A 59 8.80 5.27 2.66
C THR A 59 8.25 6.47 1.89
N PHE A 60 9.11 7.33 1.34
CA PHE A 60 8.66 8.40 0.47
C PHE A 60 8.07 7.83 -0.83
N VAL A 61 8.79 6.88 -1.45
CA VAL A 61 8.38 6.15 -2.65
C VAL A 61 7.07 5.37 -2.42
N ASP A 62 6.95 4.64 -1.31
CA ASP A 62 5.73 3.91 -0.93
C ASP A 62 4.51 4.85 -0.87
N ASN A 63 4.67 6.03 -0.26
CA ASN A 63 3.61 7.03 -0.21
C ASN A 63 3.31 7.66 -1.57
N THR A 64 4.29 7.73 -2.47
CA THR A 64 4.08 8.18 -3.85
C THR A 64 3.25 7.17 -4.63
N PHE A 65 3.48 5.85 -4.47
CA PHE A 65 2.62 4.81 -5.05
C PHE A 65 1.18 4.95 -4.57
N CYS A 66 1.02 5.10 -3.25
CA CYS A 66 -0.28 5.24 -2.64
C CYS A 66 -1.04 6.47 -3.19
N ALA A 67 -0.38 7.64 -3.22
CA ALA A 67 -0.99 8.86 -3.76
C ALA A 67 -1.36 8.72 -5.24
N HIS A 68 -0.47 8.18 -6.09
CA HIS A 68 -0.76 8.04 -7.51
C HIS A 68 -1.96 7.11 -7.75
N LEU A 69 -1.91 5.90 -7.21
CA LEU A 69 -2.95 4.90 -7.43
C LEU A 69 -4.29 5.33 -6.82
N CYS A 70 -4.30 5.96 -5.64
CA CYS A 70 -5.53 6.50 -5.06
C CYS A 70 -6.08 7.67 -5.90
N GLY A 71 -5.22 8.49 -6.51
CA GLY A 71 -5.62 9.54 -7.46
C GLY A 71 -6.26 8.99 -8.74
N GLU A 72 -5.89 7.78 -9.16
CA GLU A 72 -6.52 7.02 -10.24
C GLU A 72 -7.78 6.26 -9.79
N GLY A 73 -8.19 6.40 -8.52
CA GLY A 73 -9.35 5.71 -7.94
C GLY A 73 -9.12 4.24 -7.61
N CYS A 74 -7.87 3.78 -7.63
CA CYS A 74 -7.48 2.46 -7.16
C CYS A 74 -7.48 2.39 -5.62
N ILE A 75 -7.47 1.17 -5.09
CA ILE A 75 -7.39 0.92 -3.65
C ILE A 75 -5.99 0.41 -3.35
N VAL A 76 -5.27 1.14 -2.50
CA VAL A 76 -3.95 0.74 -1.99
C VAL A 76 -4.07 0.43 -0.52
N LEU A 77 -3.46 -0.68 -0.11
CA LEU A 77 -3.38 -1.07 1.29
C LEU A 77 -1.96 -0.92 1.79
N CYS A 78 -1.75 0.04 2.69
CA CYS A 78 -0.46 0.27 3.33
C CYS A 78 -0.38 -0.45 4.67
N VAL A 79 0.47 -1.48 4.76
CA VAL A 79 0.70 -2.24 5.99
C VAL A 79 2.16 -2.19 6.41
N ALA A 80 2.41 -2.28 7.71
CA ALA A 80 3.76 -2.51 8.21
C ALA A 80 3.78 -3.60 9.28
N SER A 81 4.94 -4.22 9.48
CA SER A 81 5.11 -5.29 10.46
C SER A 81 5.12 -4.77 11.91
N SER A 82 5.76 -3.62 12.15
CA SER A 82 5.98 -3.03 13.49
C SER A 82 5.00 -1.90 13.81
N GLY A 83 4.89 -1.52 15.09
CA GLY A 83 3.87 -0.58 15.56
C GLY A 83 4.02 0.88 15.10
N ILE A 84 5.24 1.35 14.84
CA ILE A 84 5.49 2.79 14.52
C ILE A 84 5.56 3.03 13.01
N ALA A 85 6.04 2.06 12.23
CA ALA A 85 6.18 2.19 10.79
C ALA A 85 4.88 2.57 10.04
N PRO A 86 3.67 2.08 10.40
CA PRO A 86 2.45 2.44 9.71
C PRO A 86 2.11 3.92 9.82
N LEU A 87 2.59 4.62 10.86
CA LEU A 87 2.38 6.07 11.03
C LEU A 87 3.06 6.89 9.92
N LEU A 88 4.05 6.30 9.25
CA LEU A 88 4.77 6.94 8.14
C LEU A 88 4.12 6.65 6.79
N LEU A 89 3.13 5.76 6.73
CA LEU A 89 2.39 5.41 5.52
C LEU A 89 1.01 6.05 5.54
N ALA A 90 0.55 6.53 4.40
CA ALA A 90 -0.80 7.07 4.24
C ALA A 90 -1.85 6.00 4.64
N GLY A 91 -2.65 6.29 5.67
CA GLY A 91 -3.67 5.36 6.16
C GLY A 91 -3.11 4.06 6.76
N GLY A 92 -1.81 4.01 7.05
CA GLY A 92 -1.11 2.78 7.40
C GLY A 92 -1.64 2.08 8.65
N ARG A 93 -1.67 0.75 8.60
CA ARG A 93 -1.99 -0.11 9.76
C ARG A 93 -0.94 -1.20 9.94
N THR A 94 -0.87 -1.80 11.12
CA THR A 94 -0.01 -2.99 11.28
C THR A 94 -0.63 -4.18 10.57
N ALA A 95 0.18 -5.03 9.95
CA ALA A 95 -0.26 -6.26 9.30
C ALA A 95 -1.09 -7.14 10.25
N HIS A 96 -0.67 -7.21 11.53
CA HIS A 96 -1.40 -7.92 12.59
C HIS A 96 -2.84 -7.42 12.74
N SER A 97 -3.02 -6.10 12.86
CA SER A 97 -4.35 -5.50 13.06
C SER A 97 -5.20 -5.47 11.79
N HIS A 98 -4.57 -5.45 10.61
CA HIS A 98 -5.27 -5.34 9.34
C HIS A 98 -5.73 -6.73 8.85
N PHE A 99 -4.85 -7.74 8.88
CA PHE A 99 -5.18 -9.10 8.40
C PHE A 99 -5.67 -10.06 9.49
N HIS A 100 -5.80 -9.59 10.74
CA HIS A 100 -6.14 -10.43 11.90
C HIS A 100 -5.16 -11.60 12.09
N ILE A 101 -3.86 -11.30 11.99
CA ILE A 101 -2.78 -12.28 12.21
C ILE A 101 -2.73 -12.60 13.72
N PRO A 102 -2.76 -13.87 14.13
CA PRO A 102 -2.56 -14.26 15.52
C PRO A 102 -1.20 -13.79 16.05
N LEU A 103 -1.13 -13.30 17.29
CA LEU A 103 0.12 -12.85 17.90
C LEU A 103 1.08 -14.01 18.23
N ASP A 104 0.53 -15.19 18.48
CA ASP A 104 1.26 -16.42 18.75
C ASP A 104 0.75 -17.52 17.81
N PRO A 105 1.13 -17.48 16.52
CA PRO A 105 0.65 -18.42 15.52
C PRO A 105 1.40 -19.76 15.63
N PRO A 106 0.70 -20.92 15.62
CA PRO A 106 1.33 -22.18 15.26
C PRO A 106 1.87 -22.15 13.82
N GLU A 107 2.72 -23.10 13.43
CA GLU A 107 3.36 -23.14 12.09
C GLU A 107 2.36 -23.12 10.92
N ASP A 108 1.14 -23.62 11.14
CA ASP A 108 0.05 -23.69 10.15
C ASP A 108 -1.02 -22.60 10.35
N ALA A 109 -0.74 -21.58 11.17
CA ALA A 109 -1.71 -20.54 11.45
C ALA A 109 -2.11 -19.78 10.18
N MET A 110 -3.41 -19.53 10.05
CA MET A 110 -3.97 -18.70 8.98
C MET A 110 -4.52 -17.38 9.53
N CYS A 111 -4.57 -16.38 8.66
CA CYS A 111 -5.27 -15.12 8.93
C CYS A 111 -6.76 -15.39 9.19
N ARG A 112 -7.34 -14.76 10.23
CA ARG A 112 -8.69 -15.07 10.70
C ARG A 112 -9.75 -14.19 10.02
N PHE A 113 -10.07 -14.46 8.76
CA PHE A 113 -11.22 -13.83 8.09
C PHE A 113 -11.93 -14.82 7.14
N GLY A 114 -13.26 -14.70 7.06
CA GLY A 114 -14.08 -15.56 6.20
C GLY A 114 -14.10 -15.09 4.73
N PRO A 115 -14.44 -15.98 3.78
CA PRO A 115 -14.47 -15.65 2.34
C PRO A 115 -15.51 -14.58 1.98
N ASN A 116 -16.55 -14.39 2.79
CA ASN A 116 -17.61 -13.38 2.60
C ASN A 116 -17.49 -12.23 3.62
N SER A 117 -16.28 -12.01 4.16
CA SER A 117 -16.02 -10.90 5.08
C SER A 117 -15.71 -9.62 4.31
N GLN A 118 -15.91 -8.47 4.96
CA GLN A 118 -15.55 -7.15 4.40
C GLN A 118 -14.07 -7.08 4.00
N LEU A 119 -13.18 -7.74 4.76
CA LEU A 119 -11.75 -7.82 4.44
C LEU A 119 -11.50 -8.63 3.16
N ALA A 120 -12.21 -9.75 2.97
CA ALA A 120 -12.11 -10.52 1.73
C ALA A 120 -12.60 -9.72 0.51
N ASP A 121 -13.69 -8.96 0.66
CA ASP A 121 -14.21 -8.10 -0.41
C ASP A 121 -13.26 -6.93 -0.73
N LEU A 122 -12.61 -6.36 0.29
CA LEU A 122 -11.55 -5.37 0.11
C LEU A 122 -10.37 -5.96 -0.66
N LEU A 123 -9.85 -7.13 -0.24
CA LEU A 123 -8.71 -7.79 -0.86
C LEU A 123 -8.93 -8.11 -2.35
N ARG A 124 -10.17 -8.41 -2.75
CA ARG A 124 -10.52 -8.62 -4.16
C ARG A 124 -10.44 -7.34 -5.02
N ARG A 125 -10.51 -6.17 -4.40
CA ARG A 125 -10.55 -4.87 -5.08
C ARG A 125 -9.23 -4.11 -4.98
N ILE A 126 -8.30 -4.54 -4.12
CA ILE A 126 -7.01 -3.90 -3.93
C ILE A 126 -6.16 -4.03 -5.20
N SER A 127 -5.53 -2.93 -5.59
CA SER A 127 -4.60 -2.85 -6.71
C SER A 127 -3.14 -3.00 -6.26
N LEU A 128 -2.82 -2.62 -5.02
CA LEU A 128 -1.49 -2.72 -4.44
C LEU A 128 -1.55 -2.93 -2.93
N ILE A 129 -0.74 -3.86 -2.42
CA ILE A 129 -0.43 -3.99 -1.00
C ILE A 129 1.04 -3.61 -0.83
N ILE A 130 1.30 -2.66 0.07
CA ILE A 130 2.64 -2.20 0.46
C ILE A 130 2.94 -2.76 1.84
#